data_AF-A0A6H1Z9B3-F1
#
_entry.id   AF-A0A6H1Z9B3-F1
#
_cell.length_a   1.000
_cell.length_b   1.000
_cell.length_c   1.000
_cell.angle_alpha   90.00
_cell.angle_beta   90.00
_cell.angle_gamma   90.00
#
_symmetry.space_group_name_H-M   'P 1'
#
loop_
_entity.id
_entity.type
_entity.pdbx_description
1 polymer ?
#
loop_
_entity_poly.entity_id
_entity_poly.type
_entity_poly.pdbx_seq_one_letter_code
_entity_poly.pdbx_strand_id
1 'polypeptide(L)' 'MKGGTHIRLPDGRVGTITWNYLNGHGGIFGIHDFSNVPQNFDDGWPEPEFMLREKEVQKYFKAECVGSEYEIIE' A
#
# COMPACT_ATOMS: atom_id res chain seq x y z
N MET A 1 -2.34 8.96 -1.24
CA MET A 1 -3.23 8.05 -1.99
C MET A 1 -4.41 7.65 -1.11
N LYS A 2 -5.59 7.37 -1.65
CA LYS A 2 -6.75 6.92 -0.86
C LYS A 2 -6.67 5.42 -0.57
N GLY A 3 -7.24 4.99 0.54
CA GLY A 3 -7.42 3.56 0.82
C GLY A 3 -8.30 2.95 -0.26
N GLY A 4 -7.96 1.75 -0.70
CA GLY A 4 -8.65 1.05 -1.79
C GLY A 4 -8.15 1.43 -3.18
N THR A 5 -7.17 2.32 -3.32
CA THR A 5 -6.57 2.60 -4.62
C THR A 5 -5.78 1.38 -5.10
N HIS A 6 -6.03 0.94 -6.33
CA HIS A 6 -5.28 -0.15 -6.95
C HIS A 6 -4.08 0.40 -7.71
N ILE A 7 -2.95 -0.29 -7.60
CA ILE A 7 -1.71 0.09 -8.27
C ILE A 7 -1.03 -1.12 -8.90
N ARG A 8 -0.21 -0.88 -9.92
CA ARG A 8 0.73 -1.84 -10.51
C ARG A 8 2.16 -1.37 -10.26
N LEU A 9 3.00 -2.28 -9.77
CA LEU A 9 4.42 -2.08 -9.55
C LEU A 9 5.23 -2.36 -10.84
N PRO A 10 6.47 -1.86 -10.97
CA PRO A 10 7.30 -2.08 -12.16
C PRO A 10 7.59 -3.56 -12.47
N ASP A 11 7.55 -4.43 -11.46
CA ASP A 11 7.70 -5.87 -11.61
C ASP A 11 6.41 -6.60 -12.03
N GLY A 12 5.33 -5.85 -12.28
CA GLY A 12 4.04 -6.35 -12.72
C GLY A 12 3.10 -6.78 -11.60
N ARG A 13 3.54 -6.81 -10.33
CA ARG A 13 2.65 -7.10 -9.21
C ARG A 13 1.60 -6.00 -9.04
N VAL A 14 0.42 -6.40 -8.60
CA VAL A 14 -0.69 -5.49 -8.31
C VAL A 14 -0.87 -5.39 -6.81
N GLY A 15 -1.27 -4.22 -6.31
CA GLY A 15 -1.58 -4.02 -4.91
C GLY A 15 -2.70 -3.03 -4.68
N THR A 16 -3.31 -3.11 -3.49
CA THR A 16 -4.34 -2.21 -3.01
C THR A 16 -3.83 -1.43 -1.81
N ILE A 17 -3.94 -0.10 -1.84
CA ILE A 17 -3.50 0.75 -0.73
C ILE A 17 -4.39 0.55 0.49
N THR A 18 -3.76 0.20 1.62
CA THR A 18 -4.43 -0.04 2.91
C THR A 18 -3.89 0.86 4.02
N TRP A 19 -2.80 1.59 3.78
CA TRP A 19 -2.15 2.38 4.80
C TRP A 19 -1.60 3.71 4.26
N ASN A 20 -1.74 4.77 5.03
CA ASN A 20 -1.20 6.09 4.72
C ASN A 20 -0.58 6.71 5.97
N TYR A 21 0.72 7.02 5.92
CA TYR A 21 1.43 7.69 7.00
C TYR A 21 2.28 8.86 6.44
N LEU A 22 2.76 9.75 7.32
CA LEU A 22 3.49 10.98 6.96
C LEU A 22 4.59 10.77 5.91
N ASN A 23 5.22 9.60 5.91
CA ASN A 23 6.40 9.32 5.08
C ASN A 23 6.14 8.26 3.99
N GLY A 24 4.90 7.82 3.74
CA GLY A 24 4.60 6.91 2.62
C GLY A 24 3.30 6.13 2.72
N HIS A 25 3.03 5.33 1.69
CA HIS A 25 1.84 4.48 1.58
C HIS A 25 2.20 3.01 1.75
N GLY A 26 1.30 2.26 2.38
CA GLY A 26 1.38 0.80 2.47
C GLY A 26 0.20 0.15 1.76
N GLY A 27 0.43 -1.03 1.22
CA GLY A 27 -0.58 -1.80 0.51
C GLY A 27 -0.48 -3.28 0.79
N ILE A 28 -1.53 -3.99 0.39
CA ILE A 28 -1.58 -5.45 0.33
C ILE A 28 -1.58 -5.89 -1.12
N PHE A 29 -0.97 -7.03 -1.43
CA PHE A 29 -0.90 -7.53 -2.79
C PHE A 29 -2.29 -7.99 -3.27
N GLY A 30 -2.58 -7.75 -4.55
CA GLY A 30 -3.87 -8.03 -5.18
C GLY A 30 -4.84 -6.84 -5.19
N ILE A 31 -6.01 -7.07 -5.79
CA ILE A 31 -7.13 -6.14 -5.86
C ILE A 31 -8.11 -6.46 -4.73
N HIS A 32 -8.31 -5.51 -3.83
CA HIS A 32 -9.20 -5.64 -2.69
C HIS A 32 -10.24 -4.51 -2.70
N ASP A 33 -11.47 -4.87 -2.32
CA ASP A 33 -12.56 -3.91 -2.17
C ASP A 33 -12.66 -3.48 -0.70
N PHE A 34 -12.42 -2.18 -0.46
CA PHE A 34 -12.54 -1.56 0.85
C PHE A 34 -13.77 -0.65 0.97
N SER A 35 -14.73 -0.75 0.06
CA SER A 35 -16.00 0.01 0.10
C SER A 35 -16.76 -0.13 1.42
N ASN A 36 -16.57 -1.27 2.12
CA ASN A 36 -17.18 -1.56 3.42
C ASN A 36 -16.30 -1.21 4.62
N VAL A 37 -15.07 -0.73 4.41
CA VAL A 37 -14.15 -0.36 5.49
C VAL A 37 -14.41 1.11 5.86
N PRO A 38 -14.52 1.44 7.16
CA PRO A 38 -14.66 2.83 7.59
C PRO A 38 -13.57 3.71 6.98
N GLN A 39 -13.94 4.91 6.50
CA GLN A 39 -13.01 5.84 5.83
C GLN A 39 -11.87 6.36 6.72
N ASN A 40 -11.90 6.07 8.02
CA ASN A 40 -10.82 6.38 8.93
C ASN A 40 -9.77 5.26 8.82
N PHE A 41 -8.54 5.62 8.44
CA PHE A 41 -7.38 4.74 8.57
C PHE A 41 -7.08 4.54 10.06
N ASP A 42 -7.76 3.58 10.67
CA ASP A 42 -7.58 3.14 12.05
C ASP A 42 -7.04 1.70 12.09
N ASP A 43 -6.90 1.15 13.30
CA ASP A 43 -6.39 -0.21 13.54
C ASP A 43 -7.31 -1.32 12.94
N GLY A 44 -8.45 -0.97 12.32
CA GLY A 44 -9.33 -1.88 11.60
C GLY A 44 -8.93 -2.17 10.16
N TRP A 45 -7.95 -1.43 9.61
CA TRP A 45 -7.43 -1.68 8.26
C TRP A 45 -6.40 -2.83 8.27
N PRO A 46 -6.34 -3.64 7.20
CA PRO A 46 -5.30 -4.66 7.06
C PRO A 46 -3.90 -4.09 7.23
N GLU A 47 -3.03 -4.81 7.95
CA GLU A 47 -1.60 -4.50 7.99
C GLU A 47 -1.01 -4.57 6.57
N PRO A 48 -0.18 -3.60 6.16
CA PRO A 48 0.39 -3.58 4.82
C PRO A 48 1.42 -4.72 4.63
N GLU A 49 1.36 -5.39 3.48
CA GLU A 49 2.37 -6.37 3.04
C GLU A 49 3.56 -5.70 2.35
N PHE A 50 3.33 -4.53 1.73
CA PHE A 50 4.37 -3.73 1.09
C PHE A 50 4.24 -2.23 1.41
N MET A 51 5.33 -1.51 1.17
CA MET A 51 5.49 -0.08 1.39
C MET A 51 6.05 0.60 0.14
N LEU A 52 5.40 1.69 -0.27
CA LEU A 52 5.87 2.57 -1.34
C LEU A 52 6.96 3.52 -0.80
N ARG A 53 8.18 3.01 -0.63
CA ARG A 53 9.36 3.74 -0.14
C ARG A 53 10.66 3.18 -0.70
N GLU A 54 11.72 3.97 -0.61
CA GLU A 54 13.08 3.52 -0.91
C GLU A 54 13.50 2.32 -0.03
N LYS A 55 14.31 1.43 -0.61
CA LYS A 55 14.73 0.16 0.01
C LYS A 55 15.50 0.35 1.33
N GLU A 56 16.18 1.48 1.50
CA GLU A 56 16.93 1.81 2.72
C GLU A 56 16.05 1.92 3.97
N VAL A 57 14.76 2.17 3.77
CA VAL A 57 13.76 2.32 4.83
C VAL A 57 13.24 0.97 5.31
N GLN A 58 13.49 -0.13 4.58
CA GLN A 58 12.99 -1.48 4.89
C GLN A 58 13.37 -1.97 6.29
N LYS A 59 14.52 -1.53 6.83
CA LYS A 59 14.98 -1.92 8.18
C LYS A 59 14.04 -1.49 9.32
N TYR A 60 13.08 -0.61 9.06
CA TYR A 60 12.14 -0.09 10.05
C TYR A 60 10.73 -0.70 9.96
N PHE A 61 10.46 -1.53 8.95
CA PHE A 61 9.11 -2.03 8.66
C PHE A 61 9.11 -3.55 8.49
N LYS A 62 8.00 -4.20 8.85
CA LYS A 62 7.79 -5.63 8.60
C LYS A 62 7.31 -5.93 7.17
N ALA A 63 7.06 -4.90 6.38
CA ALA A 63 6.52 -4.94 5.02
C ALA A 63 7.64 -4.80 3.97
N GLU A 64 7.40 -5.32 2.76
CA GLU A 64 8.34 -5.21 1.64
C GLU A 64 8.40 -3.77 1.11
N CYS A 65 9.58 -3.14 1.11
CA CYS A 65 9.75 -1.85 0.42
C CYS A 65 9.91 -2.07 -1.08
N VAL A 66 8.91 -1.69 -1.86
CA VAL A 66 8.81 -1.94 -3.31
C VAL A 66 9.24 -0.72 -4.16
N GLY A 67 9.78 0.32 -3.54
CA GLY A 67 10.13 1.57 -4.22
C GLY A 67 8.98 2.58 -4.27
N SER A 68 9.14 3.65 -5.02
CA SER A 68 8.16 4.74 -5.17
C SER A 68 7.54 4.84 -6.56
N GLU A 69 7.99 4.01 -7.51
CA GLU A 69 7.45 3.95 -8.87
C GLU A 69 6.26 2.99 -8.91
N TYR A 70 5.13 3.46 -9.45
CA TYR A 70 3.92 2.68 -9.62
C TYR A 70 2.99 3.35 -10.64
N GLU A 71 2.07 2.57 -11.19
CA GLU A 71 0.94 3.02 -12.00
C GLU A 71 -0.34 2.86 -11.19
N ILE A 72 -1.23 3.86 -11.17
CA ILE A 72 -2.59 3.70 -10.61
C ILE A 72 -3.46 3.02 -11.68
N ILE A 73 -4.20 2.00 -11.28
CA ILE A 73 -5.10 1.24 -12.16
C ILE A 73 -6.54 1.30 -11.62
N GLU A 74 -7.53 1.27 -12.52
CA GLU A 74 -8.98 1.31 -12.21
C GLU A 74 -9.59 -0.07 -12.00
#